data_AF-A0A534UI22-F1
#
_entry.id   AF-A0A534UI22-F1
#
_cell.length_a   1.000
_cell.length_b   1.000
_cell.length_c   1.000
_cell.angle_alpha   90.00
_cell.angle_beta   90.00
_cell.angle_gamma   90.00
#
_symmetry.space_group_name_H-M   'P 1'
#
loop_
_entity.id
_entity.type
_entity.pdbx_description
1 polymer ?
#
loop_
_entity_poly.entity_id
_entity_poly.type
_entity_poly.pdbx_seq_one_letter_code
_entity_poly.pdbx_strand_id
1 'polypeptide(L)'
;MYPPQVEDPALPKGQRLLPEAPLADWREQAAFPSEEACTEAKRTDINRSIDHARAESGEANAKYDLAVRRAVHARCVPAAEVRSPASRD
;
A
#
# COMPACT_ATOMS: atom_id res chain seq x y z
N MET A 1 2.45 -4.55 4.57
CA MET A 1 0.98 -4.69 4.47
C MET A 1 0.44 -3.71 3.43
N TYR A 2 -0.54 -4.12 2.61
CA TYR A 2 -1.28 -3.21 1.72
C TYR A 2 -2.73 -3.04 2.19
N PRO A 3 -3.30 -1.82 2.05
CA PRO A 3 -4.68 -1.59 2.42
C PRO A 3 -5.64 -2.35 1.48
N PRO A 4 -6.86 -2.66 1.94
CA PRO A 4 -7.89 -3.17 1.08
C PRO A 4 -8.27 -2.15 0.02
N GLN A 5 -8.88 -2.65 -1.04
CA GLN A 5 -9.33 -1.84 -2.15
C GLN A 5 -10.74 -2.23 -2.56
N VAL A 6 -11.47 -1.25 -3.06
CA VAL A 6 -12.84 -1.41 -3.55
C VAL A 6 -12.97 -0.80 -4.94
N GLU A 7 -13.91 -1.33 -5.72
CA GLU A 7 -14.29 -0.71 -6.98
C GLU A 7 -14.98 0.62 -6.70
N ASP A 8 -14.56 1.65 -7.45
CA ASP A 8 -15.10 2.99 -7.38
C ASP A 8 -15.00 3.63 -8.77
N PRO A 9 -16.07 3.55 -9.59
CA PRO A 9 -16.08 4.07 -10.95
C PRO A 9 -15.84 5.58 -11.04
N ALA A 10 -16.01 6.32 -9.94
CA ALA A 10 -15.77 7.77 -9.90
C ALA A 10 -14.28 8.12 -9.80
N LEU A 11 -13.41 7.15 -9.49
CA LEU A 11 -11.97 7.38 -9.38
C LEU A 11 -11.20 6.97 -10.64
N PRO A 12 -10.04 7.59 -10.89
CA PRO A 12 -9.10 7.13 -11.90
C PRO A 12 -8.82 5.63 -11.76
N LYS A 13 -8.91 4.91 -12.89
CA LYS A 13 -8.76 3.44 -12.98
C LYS A 13 -9.82 2.64 -12.20
N GLY A 14 -10.92 3.26 -11.77
CA GLY A 14 -12.08 2.57 -11.20
C GLY A 14 -11.85 1.95 -9.82
N GLN A 15 -10.81 2.37 -9.09
CA GLN A 15 -10.44 1.75 -7.81
C GLN A 15 -10.07 2.77 -6.72
N ARG A 16 -10.55 2.48 -5.50
CA ARG A 16 -10.26 3.23 -4.27
C ARG A 16 -9.52 2.34 -3.29
N LEU A 17 -8.43 2.85 -2.73
CA LEU A 17 -7.78 2.24 -1.57
C LEU A 17 -8.45 2.72 -0.28
N LEU A 18 -8.49 1.86 0.72
CA LEU A 18 -9.04 2.17 2.04
C LEU A 18 -7.91 2.18 3.10
N PRO A 19 -7.06 3.22 3.14
CA PRO A 19 -5.92 3.30 4.07
C PRO A 19 -6.35 3.49 5.53
N GLU A 20 -7.61 3.80 5.79
CA GLU A 20 -8.18 3.92 7.14
C GLU A 20 -8.88 2.64 7.60
N ALA A 21 -8.89 1.58 6.78
CA ALA A 21 -9.45 0.30 7.18
C ALA A 21 -8.63 -0.30 8.35
N PRO A 22 -9.26 -1.06 9.26
CA PRO A 22 -8.56 -1.80 10.31
C PRO A 22 -7.42 -2.66 9.75
N LEU A 23 -6.26 -2.71 10.42
CA LEU A 23 -5.11 -3.50 9.96
C LEU A 23 -5.40 -5.00 9.76
N ALA A 24 -6.41 -5.54 10.45
CA ALA A 24 -6.88 -6.91 10.25
C ALA A 24 -7.45 -7.17 8.84
N ASP A 25 -7.95 -6.13 8.17
CA ASP A 25 -8.47 -6.19 6.81
C ASP A 25 -7.38 -5.94 5.75
N TRP A 26 -6.15 -5.66 6.18
CA TRP A 26 -5.03 -5.42 5.29
C TRP A 26 -4.39 -6.74 4.87
N ARG A 27 -3.90 -6.78 3.63
CA ARG A 27 -3.24 -7.97 3.10
C ARG A 27 -1.74 -7.90 3.34
N GLU A 28 -1.18 -8.94 3.93
CA GLU A 28 0.27 -9.14 3.98
C GLU A 28 0.83 -9.37 2.56
N GLN A 29 1.92 -8.67 2.24
CA GLN A 29 2.58 -8.76 0.93
C GLN A 29 3.96 -9.38 1.03
N ALA A 30 4.68 -9.05 2.10
CA ALA A 30 6.02 -9.50 2.38
C ALA A 30 6.29 -9.37 3.88
N ALA A 31 7.15 -10.24 4.39
CA ALA A 31 7.70 -10.20 5.73
C ALA A 31 9.16 -9.76 5.67
N PHE A 32 9.57 -8.91 6.63
CA PHE A 32 10.93 -8.38 6.73
C PHE A 32 11.49 -8.64 8.13
N PRO A 33 12.81 -8.77 8.27
CA PRO A 33 13.44 -9.08 9.56
C PRO A 33 13.41 -7.89 10.54
N SER A 34 13.19 -6.67 10.05
CA SER A 34 13.10 -5.45 10.87
C SER A 34 12.17 -4.42 10.22
N GLU A 35 11.73 -3.46 11.03
CA GLU A 35 10.98 -2.30 10.55
C GLU A 35 11.81 -1.44 9.58
N GLU A 36 13.11 -1.33 9.81
CA GLU A 36 14.05 -0.62 8.94
C GLU A 36 14.11 -1.28 7.55
N ALA A 37 14.29 -2.61 7.50
CA ALA A 37 14.31 -3.36 6.24
C ALA A 37 12.97 -3.25 5.50
N CYS A 38 11.84 -3.25 6.23
CA CYS A 38 10.53 -3.01 5.64
C CYS A 38 10.41 -1.58 5.07
N THR A 39 10.91 -0.58 5.78
CA THR A 39 10.83 0.83 5.37
C THR A 39 11.68 1.08 4.12
N GLU A 40 12.88 0.50 4.06
CA GLU A 40 13.74 0.55 2.87
C GLU A 40 13.09 -0.14 1.68
N ALA A 41 12.54 -1.34 1.89
CA ALA A 41 11.81 -2.06 0.85
C ALA A 41 10.59 -1.26 0.35
N LYS A 42 9.83 -0.65 1.26
CA LYS A 42 8.70 0.23 0.92
C LYS A 42 9.15 1.42 0.07
N ARG A 43 10.23 2.11 0.45
CA ARG A 43 10.78 3.25 -0.34
C ARG A 43 11.20 2.81 -1.73
N THR A 44 11.87 1.66 -1.83
CA THR A 44 12.29 1.07 -3.09
C THR A 44 11.10 0.74 -3.98
N ASP A 45 10.05 0.15 -3.41
CA ASP A 45 8.81 -0.21 -4.12
C ASP A 45 8.04 1.02 -4.63
N ILE A 46 7.97 2.08 -3.83
CA ILE A 46 7.38 3.37 -4.24
C ILE A 46 8.11 3.93 -5.46
N ASN A 47 9.45 4.06 -5.38
CA ASN A 47 10.24 4.64 -6.46
C ASN A 47 10.10 3.80 -7.75
N ARG A 48 10.24 2.48 -7.64
CA ARG A 48 10.08 1.56 -8.77
C ARG A 48 8.69 1.69 -9.41
N SER A 49 7.63 1.74 -8.60
CA SER A 49 6.26 1.87 -9.10
C SER A 49 6.05 3.20 -9.80
N ILE A 50 6.61 4.29 -9.27
CA ILE A 50 6.53 5.62 -9.88
C ILE A 50 7.24 5.62 -11.23
N ASP A 51 8.48 5.12 -11.30
CA ASP A 51 9.26 5.11 -12.53
C ASP A 51 8.59 4.26 -13.61
N HIS A 52 8.04 3.10 -13.24
CA HIS A 52 7.26 2.27 -14.14
C HIS A 52 5.99 3.01 -14.63
N ALA A 53 5.22 3.61 -13.73
CA ALA A 53 4.00 4.33 -14.09
C ALA A 53 4.27 5.56 -14.97
N ARG A 54 5.40 6.26 -14.76
CA ARG A 54 5.87 7.35 -15.61
C ARG A 54 6.18 6.87 -17.02
N ALA A 55 6.88 5.74 -17.15
CA ALA A 55 7.22 5.15 -18.44
C ALA A 55 5.96 4.74 -19.22
N GLU A 56 4.98 4.14 -18.54
CA GLU A 56 3.77 3.60 -19.17
C GLU A 56 2.70 4.65 -19.47
N SER A 57 2.54 5.66 -18.60
CA SER A 57 1.39 6.57 -18.65
C SER A 57 1.75 8.07 -18.65
N GLY A 58 3.04 8.39 -18.55
CA GLY A 58 3.56 9.75 -18.44
C GLY A 58 3.49 10.30 -17.01
N GLU A 59 4.35 11.30 -16.76
CA GLU A 59 4.53 11.94 -15.44
C GLU A 59 3.21 12.35 -14.78
N ALA A 60 2.33 13.00 -15.54
CA ALA A 60 1.08 13.56 -15.02
C ALA A 60 0.11 12.48 -14.50
N ASN A 61 0.22 11.25 -15.01
CA ASN A 61 -0.71 10.16 -14.71
C ASN A 61 -0.15 9.16 -13.69
N ALA A 62 1.17 9.15 -13.43
CA ALA A 62 1.82 8.18 -12.56
C ALA A 62 1.19 8.14 -11.14
N LYS A 63 0.75 9.28 -10.61
CA LYS A 63 0.09 9.37 -9.29
C LYS A 63 -1.25 8.64 -9.20
N TYR A 64 -1.91 8.37 -10.33
CA TYR A 64 -3.18 7.63 -10.38
C TYR A 64 -2.98 6.13 -10.53
N ASP A 65 -1.76 5.70 -10.83
CA ASP A 65 -1.43 4.29 -10.97
C ASP A 65 -1.68 3.54 -9.65
N LEU A 66 -2.30 2.37 -9.76
CA LEU A 66 -2.72 1.60 -8.60
C LEU A 66 -1.51 1.05 -7.82
N ALA A 67 -0.45 0.63 -8.51
CA ALA A 67 0.75 0.12 -7.85
C ALA A 67 1.43 1.23 -7.05
N VAL A 68 1.54 2.44 -7.63
CA VAL A 68 2.05 3.63 -6.93
C VAL A 68 1.23 3.90 -5.67
N ARG A 69 -0.09 3.97 -5.78
CA ARG A 69 -0.98 4.25 -4.65
C ARG A 69 -0.86 3.17 -3.57
N ARG A 70 -0.82 1.88 -3.93
CA ARG A 70 -0.65 0.77 -2.99
C ARG A 70 0.67 0.86 -2.24
N ALA A 71 1.78 1.11 -2.95
CA ALA A 71 3.11 1.23 -2.37
C ALA A 71 3.18 2.43 -1.39
N VAL A 72 2.62 3.58 -1.76
CA VAL A 72 2.57 4.78 -0.89
C VAL A 72 1.81 4.50 0.41
N HIS A 73 0.63 3.89 0.31
CA HIS A 73 -0.22 3.57 1.46
C HIS A 73 0.18 2.30 2.22
N ALA A 74 1.20 1.57 1.77
CA ALA A 74 1.69 0.39 2.46
C ALA A 74 2.13 0.72 3.89
N ARG A 75 1.96 -0.22 4.82
CA ARG A 75 2.43 -0.08 6.21
C ARG A 75 3.40 -1.19 6.57
N CYS A 76 4.47 -0.80 7.24
CA CYS A 76 5.34 -1.69 8.00
C CYS A 76 4.69 -1.88 9.36
N VAL A 77 4.32 -3.11 9.66
CA VAL A 77 3.55 -3.46 10.85
C VAL A 77 4.30 -4.59 11.56
N PRO A 78 4.59 -4.46 12.86
CA PRO A 78 5.16 -5.55 13.64
C PRO A 78 4.27 -6.80 13.58
N ALA A 79 4.87 -8.00 13.55
CA ALA A 79 4.12 -9.25 13.46
C ALA A 79 3.12 -9.46 14.62
N ALA A 80 3.37 -8.85 15.78
CA ALA A 80 2.47 -8.89 16.93
C ALA A 80 1.15 -8.13 16.70
N GLU A 81 1.18 -7.03 15.94
CA GLU A 81 0.00 -6.17 15.71
C GLU A 81 -0.96 -6.75 14.67
N VAL A 82 -0.47 -7.59 13.76
CA VAL A 82 -1.30 -8.26 12.74
C VAL A 82 -2.25 -9.29 13.36
N ARG A 83 -1.94 -9.81 14.56
CA ARG A 83 -2.68 -10.91 15.21
C ARG A 83 -3.66 -10.48 16.30
N SER A 84 -3.67 -9.21 16.68
CA SER A 84 -4.58 -8.71 17.72
C SER A 84 -5.84 -8.13 17.08
N PRO A 85 -7.03 -8.75 17.22
CA PRO A 85 -8.27 -8.01 17.08
C PRO A 85 -8.27 -7.03 18.25
N ALA A 86 -8.22 -5.72 17.96
CA ALA A 86 -8.16 -4.67 18.96
C ALA A 86 -9.12 -4.97 20.13
N SER A 87 -8.55 -5.23 21.32
CA SER A 87 -9.29 -5.17 22.57
C SER A 87 -9.87 -3.77 22.68
N ARG A 88 -11.19 -3.65 22.54
CA ARG A 88 -11.93 -2.45 22.90
C ARG A 88 -12.07 -2.46 24.42
N ASP A 89 -11.40 -1.52 25.09
CA ASP A 89 -11.78 -1.06 26.43
C ASP A 89 -13.08 -0.25 26.37
#